data_AF-A0ABD0QCP8-F1
#
_entry.id   AF-A0ABD0QCP8-F1
#
_cell.length_a   1.000
_cell.length_b   1.000
_cell.length_c   1.000
_cell.angle_alpha   90.00
_cell.angle_beta   90.00
_cell.angle_gamma   90.00
#
_symmetry.space_group_name_H-M   'P 1'
#
loop_
_entity.id
_entity.type
_entity.pdbx_description
1 polymer ?
#
loop_
_entity_poly.entity_id
_entity_poly.type
_entity_poly.pdbx_seq_one_letter_code
_entity_poly.pdbx_strand_id
1 'polypeptide(L)'
;PPCGHSEEGQLWFNTLKRGLFLCDGIMWLTMLQVKEKLDYVEDHQDLFTNSETFDIEVFHIPSIGLFMATANRDSDLGSGIYKWTDGRFERYQNISTYDAQALQYFTVGKK
;
A
#
# COMPACT_ATOMS: atom_id res chain seq x y z
N PRO A 1 29.09 6.55 22.58
CA PRO A 1 30.54 6.78 22.38
C PRO A 1 30.92 8.16 22.91
N PRO A 2 32.15 8.42 23.36
CA PRO A 2 32.52 9.77 23.80
C PRO A 2 32.49 10.74 22.62
N CYS A 3 32.10 11.98 22.90
CA CYS A 3 32.28 13.14 22.02
C CYS A 3 32.88 14.29 22.84
N GLY A 4 33.38 15.33 22.18
CA GLY A 4 33.92 16.52 22.85
C GLY A 4 33.00 17.74 22.74
N HIS A 5 33.30 18.78 23.52
CA HIS A 5 32.61 20.07 23.44
C HIS A 5 32.63 20.72 22.06
N SER A 6 33.66 20.47 21.24
CA SER A 6 33.71 20.95 19.85
C SER A 6 32.64 20.32 18.95
N GLU A 7 32.10 19.17 19.38
CA GLU A 7 31.10 18.38 18.67
C GLU A 7 29.71 18.53 19.31
N GLU A 8 29.58 19.34 20.37
CA GLU A 8 28.32 19.55 21.09
C GLU A 8 27.23 20.06 20.14
N GLY A 9 26.07 19.40 20.15
CA GLY A 9 24.96 19.69 19.25
C GLY A 9 25.10 19.12 17.83
N GLN A 10 26.23 18.49 17.49
CA GLN A 10 26.39 17.83 16.19
C GLN A 10 25.62 16.51 16.13
N LEU A 11 25.26 16.11 14.92
CA LEU A 11 24.59 14.86 14.61
C LEU A 11 25.55 13.90 13.92
N TRP A 12 25.51 12.64 14.34
CA TRP A 12 26.26 11.55 13.71
C TRP A 12 25.29 10.44 13.28
N PHE A 13 25.25 10.18 11.98
CA PHE A 13 24.55 9.02 11.44
C PHE A 13 25.52 7.86 11.28
N ASN A 14 25.28 6.77 12.01
CA ASN A 14 26.10 5.57 11.94
C ASN A 14 25.37 4.50 11.13
N THR A 15 25.87 4.21 9.93
CA THR A 15 25.29 3.22 9.01
C THR A 15 25.40 1.78 9.51
N LEU A 16 26.45 1.43 10.26
CA LEU A 16 26.63 0.10 10.85
C LEU A 16 25.64 -0.16 11.99
N LYS A 17 25.37 0.87 12.81
CA LYS A 17 24.42 0.80 13.92
C LYS A 17 22.99 1.20 13.54
N ARG A 18 22.76 1.59 12.28
CA ARG A 18 21.47 2.09 11.76
C ARG A 18 20.81 3.11 12.69
N GLY A 19 21.61 4.03 13.25
CA GLY A 19 21.17 4.95 14.30
C GLY A 19 21.65 6.38 14.07
N LEU A 20 20.84 7.34 14.51
CA LEU A 20 21.17 8.76 14.56
C LEU A 20 21.49 9.14 16.00
N PHE A 21 22.61 9.82 16.20
CA PHE A 21 23.13 10.19 17.50
C PHE A 21 23.34 11.71 17.59
N LEU A 22 23.10 12.29 18.77
CA LEU A 22 23.37 13.69 19.11
C LEU A 22 24.46 13.75 20.17
N CYS A 23 25.46 14.62 20.01
CA CYS A 23 26.48 14.85 21.03
C CYS A 23 25.98 15.87 22.07
N ASP A 24 26.04 15.52 23.35
CA ASP A 24 25.71 16.41 24.48
C ASP A 24 26.94 17.15 25.06
N GLY A 25 28.07 17.09 24.36
CA GLY A 25 29.36 17.66 24.78
C GLY A 25 30.25 16.67 25.52
N ILE A 26 29.73 15.50 25.91
CA ILE A 26 30.48 14.45 26.63
C ILE A 26 30.31 13.09 25.93
N MET A 27 29.10 12.80 25.46
CA MET A 27 28.75 11.54 24.82
C MET A 27 27.74 11.70 23.67
N TRP A 28 27.83 10.76 22.74
CA TRP A 28 26.83 10.54 21.70
C TRP A 28 25.61 9.81 22.28
N LEU A 29 24.50 10.51 22.40
CA LEU A 29 23.18 10.02 22.81
C LEU A 29 22.37 9.52 21.60
N THR A 30 21.61 8.44 21.75
CA THR A 30 20.74 7.95 20.67
C THR A 30 19.49 8.82 20.55
N MET A 31 19.28 9.43 19.38
CA MET A 31 18.08 10.23 19.09
C MET A 31 16.93 9.37 18.60
N LEU A 32 17.25 8.27 17.93
CA LEU A 32 16.28 7.26 17.51
C LEU A 32 16.19 6.21 18.62
N GLN A 33 15.22 6.33 19.51
CA GLN A 33 14.69 5.15 20.17
C GLN A 33 14.07 4.30 19.06
N VAL A 34 14.55 3.07 18.87
CA VAL A 34 13.98 2.13 17.90
C VAL A 34 12.53 1.86 18.30
N LYS A 35 11.60 2.71 17.89
CA LYS A 35 10.31 2.21 17.45
C LYS A 35 10.65 1.46 16.18
N GLU A 36 10.57 0.14 16.23
CA GLU A 36 10.52 -0.67 15.02
C GLU A 36 9.65 0.07 14.00
N LYS A 37 10.11 0.10 12.74
CA LYS A 37 9.26 0.56 11.66
C LYS A 37 8.00 -0.28 11.78
N LEU A 38 6.91 0.36 12.22
CA LEU A 38 5.61 -0.28 12.26
C LEU A 38 5.26 -0.46 10.79
N ASP A 39 5.54 -1.64 10.26
CA ASP A 39 5.07 -2.06 8.94
C ASP A 39 3.56 -2.28 9.08
N TYR A 40 2.82 -1.18 9.08
CA TYR A 40 1.36 -1.14 9.19
C TYR A 40 0.65 -1.70 7.95
N VAL A 41 1.40 -2.19 6.97
CA VAL A 41 0.89 -2.70 5.70
C VAL A 41 1.39 -4.13 5.57
N GLU A 42 0.45 -5.06 5.62
CA GLU A 42 0.67 -6.46 5.30
C GLU A 42 0.48 -6.65 3.80
N ASP A 43 1.44 -7.30 3.16
CA ASP A 43 1.29 -7.78 1.79
C ASP A 43 0.32 -8.97 1.80
N HIS A 44 -0.95 -8.70 1.49
CA HIS A 44 -2.03 -9.65 1.65
C HIS A 44 -2.16 -10.61 0.46
N GLN A 45 -2.05 -10.08 -0.77
CA GLN A 45 -2.30 -10.86 -1.99
C GLN A 45 -1.77 -10.15 -3.24
N ASP A 46 -1.15 -10.93 -4.13
CA ASP A 46 -0.93 -10.56 -5.53
C ASP A 46 -2.13 -10.91 -6.41
N LEU A 47 -2.54 -9.96 -7.26
CA LEU A 47 -3.65 -10.12 -8.20
C LEU A 47 -3.17 -9.92 -9.65
N PHE A 48 -3.31 -10.98 -10.45
CA PHE A 48 -2.99 -10.93 -11.87
C PHE A 48 -4.21 -10.51 -12.69
N THR A 49 -4.13 -9.33 -13.30
CA THR A 49 -5.16 -8.75 -14.15
C THR A 49 -5.00 -9.14 -15.61
N ASN A 50 -6.04 -8.91 -16.42
CA ASN A 50 -6.06 -9.31 -17.84
C ASN A 50 -5.00 -8.56 -18.68
N SER A 51 -4.67 -7.32 -18.30
CA SER A 51 -3.67 -6.47 -18.94
C SER A 51 -3.20 -5.38 -17.97
N GLU A 52 -2.53 -4.33 -18.48
CA GLU A 52 -2.33 -3.09 -17.75
C GLU A 52 -3.65 -2.61 -17.13
N THR A 53 -3.57 -2.24 -15.86
CA THR A 53 -4.71 -1.78 -15.06
C THR A 53 -4.52 -0.30 -14.78
N PHE A 54 -5.40 0.53 -15.32
CA PHE A 54 -5.33 1.98 -15.15
C PHE A 54 -6.03 2.45 -13.88
N ASP A 55 -7.01 1.69 -13.41
CA ASP A 55 -7.80 2.02 -12.23
C ASP A 55 -8.33 0.75 -11.54
N ILE A 56 -8.54 0.86 -10.22
CA ILE A 56 -9.09 -0.20 -9.37
C ILE A 56 -10.15 0.41 -8.48
N GLU A 57 -11.37 -0.09 -8.60
CA GLU A 57 -12.50 0.33 -7.78
C GLU A 57 -12.93 -0.82 -6.85
N VAL A 58 -12.89 -0.58 -5.55
CA VAL A 58 -13.33 -1.56 -4.52
C VAL A 58 -14.68 -1.13 -3.97
N PHE A 59 -15.67 -2.02 -4.01
CA PHE A 59 -17.04 -1.70 -3.63
C PHE A 59 -17.77 -2.87 -2.99
N HIS A 60 -18.76 -2.56 -2.17
CA HIS A 60 -19.56 -3.55 -1.45
C HIS A 60 -21.00 -3.55 -1.98
N ILE A 61 -21.49 -4.72 -2.39
CA ILE A 61 -22.89 -4.95 -2.74
C ILE A 61 -23.60 -5.53 -1.51
N PRO A 62 -24.63 -4.87 -0.96
CA PRO A 62 -25.43 -5.40 0.14
C PRO A 62 -25.88 -6.83 -0.12
N SER A 63 -25.85 -7.68 0.91
CA SER A 63 -26.18 -9.12 0.90
C SER A 63 -25.35 -10.03 -0.02
N ILE A 64 -24.50 -9.49 -0.89
CA ILE A 64 -23.69 -10.30 -1.82
C ILE A 64 -22.21 -10.34 -1.41
N GLY A 65 -21.64 -9.20 -0.98
CA GLY A 65 -20.27 -9.10 -0.47
C GLY A 65 -19.41 -7.99 -1.07
N LEU A 66 -18.10 -8.10 -0.84
CA LEU A 66 -17.08 -7.16 -1.32
C LEU A 66 -16.57 -7.57 -2.70
N PHE A 67 -16.40 -6.59 -3.57
CA PHE A 67 -15.92 -6.75 -4.93
C PHE A 67 -14.83 -5.73 -5.25
N MET A 68 -14.05 -6.05 -6.27
CA MET A 68 -13.07 -5.17 -6.87
C MET A 68 -13.21 -5.24 -8.39
N ALA A 69 -13.25 -4.10 -9.05
CA ALA A 69 -13.24 -4.01 -10.51
C ALA A 69 -11.95 -3.35 -10.98
N THR A 70 -11.39 -3.84 -12.09
CA THR A 70 -10.13 -3.35 -12.65
C THR A 70 -10.38 -2.77 -14.03
N ALA A 71 -10.03 -1.51 -14.26
CA ALA A 71 -10.09 -0.88 -15.57
C ALA A 71 -8.90 -1.36 -16.41
N ASN A 72 -9.15 -2.29 -17.33
CA ASN A 72 -8.11 -2.92 -18.12
C ASN A 72 -8.04 -2.37 -19.56
N ARG A 73 -6.80 -2.25 -20.04
CA ARG A 73 -6.46 -1.86 -21.41
C ARG A 73 -6.97 -2.84 -22.47
N ASP A 74 -6.81 -4.14 -22.21
CA ASP A 74 -7.16 -5.19 -23.18
C ASP A 74 -8.67 -5.21 -23.45
N SER A 75 -9.01 -5.14 -24.74
CA SER A 75 -10.38 -5.10 -25.23
C SER A 75 -10.93 -6.48 -25.59
N ASP A 76 -10.07 -7.48 -25.76
CA ASP A 76 -10.47 -8.86 -26.06
C ASP A 76 -10.98 -9.56 -24.80
N LEU A 77 -10.27 -9.40 -23.68
CA LEU A 77 -10.67 -9.94 -22.37
C LEU A 77 -11.53 -8.96 -21.56
N GLY A 78 -11.40 -7.65 -21.82
CA GLY A 78 -12.08 -6.60 -21.08
C GLY A 78 -11.60 -6.45 -19.63
N SER A 79 -12.39 -5.72 -18.85
CA SER A 79 -12.12 -5.39 -17.45
C SER A 79 -12.51 -6.53 -16.51
N GLY A 80 -11.64 -6.87 -15.56
CA GLY A 80 -11.87 -7.92 -14.57
C GLY A 80 -12.73 -7.47 -13.40
N ILE A 81 -13.62 -8.35 -12.94
CA ILE A 81 -14.35 -8.23 -11.68
C ILE A 81 -13.94 -9.37 -10.76
N TYR A 82 -13.57 -9.04 -9.54
CA TYR A 82 -13.14 -9.95 -8.50
C TYR A 82 -14.09 -9.88 -7.31
N LYS A 83 -14.37 -11.03 -6.69
CA LYS A 83 -15.18 -11.14 -5.48
C LYS A 83 -14.30 -11.54 -4.31
N TRP A 84 -14.51 -10.91 -3.17
CA TRP A 84 -13.90 -11.35 -1.92
C TRP A 84 -14.58 -12.61 -1.40
N THR A 85 -13.83 -13.70 -1.35
CA THR A 85 -14.28 -15.01 -0.88
C THR A 85 -13.17 -15.60 0.00
N ASP A 86 -13.55 -16.11 1.18
CA ASP A 86 -12.64 -16.81 2.10
C ASP A 86 -11.32 -16.07 2.39
N GLY A 87 -11.42 -14.75 2.58
CA GLY A 87 -10.28 -13.92 2.97
C GLY A 87 -9.37 -13.48 1.82
N ARG A 88 -9.81 -13.61 0.55
CA ARG A 88 -9.04 -13.13 -0.60
C ARG A 88 -9.93 -12.72 -1.77
N PHE A 89 -9.38 -11.97 -2.73
CA PHE A 89 -10.06 -11.70 -3.99
C PHE A 89 -9.87 -12.85 -4.97
N GLU A 90 -10.97 -13.32 -5.55
CA GLU A 90 -10.99 -14.34 -6.61
C GLU A 90 -11.68 -13.78 -7.85
N ARG A 91 -11.22 -14.15 -9.04
CA ARG A 91 -11.83 -13.67 -10.29
C ARG A 91 -13.26 -14.19 -10.40
N TYR A 92 -14.20 -13.28 -10.57
CA TYR A 92 -15.65 -13.57 -10.59
C TYR A 92 -16.20 -13.55 -12.02
N GLN A 93 -15.93 -12.49 -12.77
CA GLN A 93 -16.31 -12.37 -14.18
C GLN A 93 -15.44 -11.32 -14.89
N ASN A 94 -15.57 -11.22 -16.21
CA ASN A 94 -15.10 -10.07 -16.97
C ASN A 94 -16.30 -9.26 -17.48
N ILE A 95 -16.10 -7.96 -17.68
CA ILE A 95 -17.03 -7.09 -18.40
C ILE A 95 -16.35 -6.58 -19.67
N SER A 96 -17.10 -6.56 -20.78
CA SER A 96 -16.58 -6.05 -22.05
C SER A 96 -16.34 -4.55 -21.94
N THR A 97 -15.08 -4.15 -22.11
CA THR A 97 -14.63 -2.76 -22.13
C THR A 97 -13.63 -2.57 -23.26
N TYR A 98 -13.45 -1.34 -23.72
CA TYR A 98 -12.45 -1.00 -24.73
C TYR A 98 -11.50 0.04 -24.16
N ASP A 99 -10.27 -0.37 -23.84
CA ASP A 99 -9.22 0.49 -23.27
C ASP A 99 -9.69 1.30 -22.03
N ALA A 100 -10.26 0.61 -21.04
CA ALA A 100 -10.90 1.26 -19.90
C ALA A 100 -9.88 2.03 -19.04
N GLN A 101 -10.15 3.31 -18.80
CA GLN A 101 -9.27 4.19 -18.03
C GLN A 101 -9.68 4.34 -16.56
N ALA A 102 -10.97 4.19 -16.26
CA ALA A 102 -11.52 4.34 -14.92
C ALA A 102 -12.81 3.53 -14.75
N LEU A 103 -13.10 3.12 -13.52
CA LEU A 103 -14.37 2.51 -13.13
C LEU A 103 -14.86 3.17 -11.84
N GLN A 104 -16.17 3.37 -11.73
CA GLN A 104 -16.77 3.92 -10.52
C GLN A 104 -18.01 3.12 -10.17
N TYR A 105 -18.05 2.61 -8.94
CA TYR A 105 -19.26 2.02 -8.41
C TYR A 105 -20.22 3.11 -7.92
N PHE A 106 -21.50 2.95 -8.24
CA PHE A 106 -22.56 3.81 -7.73
C PHE A 106 -23.86 3.02 -7.54
N THR A 107 -24.78 3.58 -6.77
CA THR A 107 -26.13 3.05 -6.57
C THR A 107 -27.16 4.07 -7.01
N VAL A 108 -28.23 3.61 -7.66
CA VAL A 108 -29.40 4.43 -7.99
C VAL A 108 -30.60 3.92 -7.20
N GLY A 109 -31.29 4.80 -6.46
CA GLY A 109 -32.42 4.44 -5.59
C GLY A 109 -32.04 4.30 -4.11
N LYS A 110 -32.94 3.70 -3.31
CA LYS A 110 -32.71 3.49 -1.86
C LYS A 110 -31.99 2.15 -1.62
N LYS A 111 -30.98 2.20 -0.74
CA LYS A 111 -30.25 1.04 -0.18
C LYS A 111 -31.17 0.11 0.59
#